data_AF-A0A1Y4SXF6-F1
#
_entry.id   AF-A0A1Y4SXF6-F1
#
_cell.length_a   1.000
_cell.length_b   1.000
_cell.length_c   1.000
_cell.angle_alpha   90.00
_cell.angle_beta   90.00
_cell.angle_gamma   90.00
#
_symmetry.space_group_name_H-M   'P 1'
#
loop_
_entity.id
_entity.type
_entity.pdbx_description
1 polymer ?
#
loop_
_entity_poly.entity_id
_entity_poly.type
_entity_poly.pdbx_seq_one_letter_code
_entity_poly.pdbx_strand_id
1 'polypeptide(L)'
;MKEMDENLLKNEDNKKVISGLKTIWRKDEEGLKKMIITKAVARVLATLTGREDILEKMKGVEGIVEMYSFWKDAEKSGIEKGKQQGKLSVVLKLLEKLLGKLKPDLEMKIVNSKEETLDSIIIHIFEIHNEEDVLKWL
;
A
#
# COMPACT_ATOMS: atom_id res chain seq x y z
N MET A 1 19.72 -1.34 12.55
CA MET A 1 19.88 -0.73 11.21
C MET A 1 20.54 0.66 11.24
N LYS A 2 20.16 1.55 12.18
CA LYS A 2 20.65 2.95 12.26
C LYS A 2 22.17 3.11 12.43
N GLU A 3 22.82 2.11 13.02
CA GLU A 3 24.26 2.12 13.41
C GLU A 3 25.15 1.28 12.50
N MET A 4 24.60 0.57 11.51
CA MET A 4 25.40 -0.32 10.67
C MET A 4 26.23 0.52 9.71
N ASP A 5 27.56 0.55 9.87
CA ASP A 5 28.44 1.30 8.97
C ASP A 5 28.61 0.55 7.63
N GLU A 6 28.16 1.17 6.55
CA GLU A 6 28.26 0.59 5.21
C GLU A 6 29.71 0.56 4.71
N ASN A 7 30.60 1.41 5.24
CA ASN A 7 32.01 1.46 4.85
C ASN A 7 32.78 0.19 5.27
N LEU A 8 32.24 -0.60 6.20
CA LEU A 8 32.81 -1.90 6.59
C LEU A 8 32.65 -2.96 5.49
N LEU A 9 31.76 -2.73 4.53
CA LEU A 9 31.50 -3.65 3.43
C LEU A 9 32.47 -3.37 2.28
N LYS A 10 33.08 -4.43 1.72
CA LYS A 10 33.98 -4.29 0.57
C LYS A 10 33.25 -4.25 -0.77
N ASN A 11 32.06 -4.85 -0.84
CA ASN A 11 31.27 -4.94 -2.06
C ASN A 11 30.34 -3.71 -2.18
N GLU A 12 30.43 -3.02 -3.33
CA GLU A 12 29.68 -1.79 -3.59
C GLU A 12 28.16 -1.99 -3.63
N ASP A 13 27.68 -3.12 -4.13
CA ASP A 13 26.24 -3.43 -4.12
C ASP A 13 25.75 -3.66 -2.70
N ASN A 14 26.52 -4.35 -1.86
CA ASN A 14 26.19 -4.51 -0.44
C ASN A 14 26.16 -3.15 0.29
N LYS A 15 27.08 -2.24 -0.01
CA LYS A 15 27.04 -0.86 0.51
C LYS A 15 25.74 -0.17 0.11
N LYS A 16 25.35 -0.26 -1.16
CA LYS A 16 24.10 0.33 -1.69
C LYS A 16 22.84 -0.28 -1.07
N VAL A 17 22.83 -1.58 -0.76
CA VAL A 17 21.73 -2.20 0.00
C VAL A 17 21.65 -1.57 1.39
N ILE A 18 22.76 -1.44 2.12
CA ILE A 18 22.73 -0.87 3.46
C ILE A 18 22.35 0.61 3.47
N SER A 19 22.93 1.41 2.56
CA SER A 19 22.58 2.82 2.46
C SER A 19 21.12 2.99 2.04
N GLY A 20 20.62 2.17 1.10
CA GLY A 20 19.21 2.16 0.69
C GLY A 20 18.27 1.85 1.84
N LEU A 21 18.55 0.81 2.63
CA LEU A 21 17.76 0.47 3.81
C LEU A 21 17.73 1.61 4.83
N LYS A 22 18.86 2.26 5.09
CA LYS A 22 18.94 3.41 6.01
C LYS A 22 18.09 4.58 5.52
N THR A 23 18.19 4.91 4.25
CA THR A 23 17.44 6.01 3.63
C THR A 23 15.94 5.74 3.72
N ILE A 24 15.51 4.51 3.39
CA ILE A 24 14.11 4.08 3.53
C ILE A 24 13.64 4.15 4.99
N TRP A 25 14.44 3.63 5.93
CA TRP A 25 14.10 3.62 7.35
C TRP A 25 13.96 5.03 7.94
N ARG A 26 14.83 5.96 7.50
CA ARG A 26 14.79 7.37 7.92
C ARG A 26 13.70 8.18 7.23
N LYS A 27 13.05 7.63 6.19
CA LYS A 27 12.15 8.36 5.30
C LYS A 27 12.83 9.58 4.67
N ASP A 28 14.11 9.44 4.32
CA ASP A 28 14.91 10.51 3.73
C ASP A 28 14.63 10.62 2.23
N GLU A 29 13.67 11.48 1.88
CA GLU A 29 13.20 11.68 0.51
C GLU A 29 14.32 12.16 -0.42
N GLU A 30 15.13 13.12 0.03
CA GLU A 30 16.24 13.68 -0.76
C GLU A 30 17.33 12.65 -1.01
N GLY A 31 17.59 11.79 -0.02
CA GLY A 31 18.47 10.62 -0.18
C GLY A 31 17.95 9.64 -1.23
N LEU A 32 16.63 9.37 -1.27
CA LEU A 32 16.03 8.49 -2.28
C LEU A 32 16.09 9.09 -3.68
N LYS A 33 15.91 10.40 -3.83
CA LYS A 33 16.02 11.11 -5.13
C LYS A 33 17.40 10.97 -5.77
N LYS A 34 18.44 10.92 -4.94
CA LYS A 34 19.84 10.77 -5.41
C LYS A 34 20.24 9.31 -5.61
N MET A 35 19.39 8.35 -5.25
CA MET A 35 19.73 6.94 -5.24
C MET A 35 19.39 6.29 -6.59
N ILE A 36 20.44 6.04 -7.37
CA ILE A 36 20.42 5.32 -8.63
C ILE A 36 21.16 3.98 -8.42
N ILE A 37 20.43 2.87 -8.48
CA ILE A 37 20.96 1.54 -8.16
C ILE A 37 20.60 0.51 -9.23
N THR A 38 21.24 -0.65 -9.19
CA THR A 38 20.91 -1.75 -10.10
C THR A 38 19.57 -2.39 -9.70
N LYS A 39 18.87 -3.01 -10.66
CA LYS A 39 17.67 -3.81 -10.38
C LYS A 39 17.94 -4.93 -9.37
N ALA A 40 19.14 -5.51 -9.37
CA ALA A 40 19.53 -6.53 -8.40
C ALA A 40 19.50 -5.99 -6.95
N VAL A 41 20.14 -4.85 -6.70
CA VAL A 41 20.13 -4.18 -5.40
C VAL A 41 18.70 -3.75 -5.03
N ALA A 42 17.93 -3.23 -5.99
CA ALA A 42 16.57 -2.79 -5.77
C ALA A 42 15.63 -3.94 -5.38
N ARG A 43 15.79 -5.13 -5.99
CA ARG A 43 15.08 -6.35 -5.60
C ARG A 43 15.39 -6.76 -4.17
N VAL A 44 16.67 -6.77 -3.79
CA VAL A 44 17.07 -7.09 -2.41
C VAL A 44 16.41 -6.11 -1.43
N LEU A 45 16.43 -4.80 -1.72
CA LEU A 45 15.76 -3.80 -0.91
C LEU A 45 14.25 -4.04 -0.80
N ALA A 46 13.59 -4.34 -1.91
CA ALA A 46 12.16 -4.63 -1.94
C ALA A 46 11.81 -5.88 -1.12
N THR A 47 12.58 -6.96 -1.24
CA THR A 47 12.41 -8.17 -0.42
C THR A 47 12.59 -7.87 1.07
N LEU A 48 13.67 -7.17 1.44
CA LEU A 48 13.97 -6.86 2.84
C LEU A 48 12.97 -5.90 3.48
N THR A 49 12.28 -5.08 2.68
CA THR A 49 11.26 -4.14 3.13
C THR A 49 9.84 -4.69 3.01
N GLY A 50 9.66 -5.93 2.55
CA GLY A 50 8.35 -6.56 2.38
C GLY A 50 7.49 -5.91 1.29
N ARG A 51 8.12 -5.32 0.27
CA ARG A 51 7.46 -4.56 -0.80
C ARG A 51 7.24 -5.42 -2.05
N GLU A 52 6.26 -6.31 -1.97
CA GLU A 52 5.88 -7.20 -3.08
C GLU A 52 5.46 -6.44 -4.34
N ASP A 53 4.79 -5.30 -4.17
CA ASP A 53 4.38 -4.40 -5.24
C ASP A 53 5.57 -3.86 -6.06
N ILE A 54 6.74 -3.73 -5.42
CA ILE A 54 7.98 -3.35 -6.09
C ILE A 54 8.62 -4.56 -6.78
N LEU A 55 8.61 -5.74 -6.14
CA LEU A 55 9.17 -6.97 -6.72
C LEU A 55 8.51 -7.35 -8.05
N GLU A 56 7.18 -7.19 -8.15
CA GLU A 56 6.42 -7.46 -9.38
C GLU A 56 6.83 -6.57 -10.55
N LYS A 57 7.14 -5.30 -10.27
CA LYS A 57 7.60 -4.32 -11.28
C LYS A 57 9.04 -4.56 -11.72
N MET A 58 9.81 -5.32 -10.93
CA MET A 58 11.23 -5.60 -11.18
C MET A 58 11.45 -6.95 -11.87
N LYS A 59 10.61 -7.38 -12.82
CA LYS A 59 10.89 -8.59 -13.62
C LYS A 59 12.15 -8.38 -14.50
N GLY A 60 13.08 -9.36 -14.50
CA GLY A 60 14.40 -9.28 -15.12
C GLY A 60 15.53 -8.83 -14.17
N VAL A 61 16.78 -9.20 -14.47
CA VAL A 61 17.95 -8.95 -13.59
C VAL A 61 18.74 -7.69 -13.98
N GLU A 62 18.62 -7.27 -15.24
CA GLU A 62 19.40 -6.16 -15.80
C GLU A 62 18.62 -4.83 -15.83
N GLY A 63 19.34 -3.75 -15.50
CA GLY A 63 18.84 -2.39 -15.56
C GLY A 63 19.19 -1.56 -14.33
N ILE A 64 18.95 -0.26 -14.46
CA ILE A 64 19.14 0.75 -13.42
C ILE A 64 17.77 1.26 -12.97
N VAL A 65 17.68 1.64 -11.70
CA VAL A 65 16.46 1.98 -10.97
C VAL A 65 16.70 3.29 -10.22
N GLU A 66 15.85 4.29 -10.47
CA GLU A 66 15.78 5.52 -9.67
C GLU A 66 14.84 5.31 -8.48
N MET A 67 15.39 5.16 -7.28
CA MET A 67 14.64 4.67 -6.11
C MET A 67 13.44 5.56 -5.73
N TYR A 68 13.55 6.88 -5.93
CA TYR A 68 12.48 7.81 -5.59
C TYR A 68 11.17 7.54 -6.34
N SER A 69 11.25 7.15 -7.62
CA SER A 69 10.06 6.80 -8.41
C SER A 69 9.27 5.63 -7.79
N PHE A 70 9.99 4.62 -7.28
CA PHE A 70 9.40 3.46 -6.59
C PHE A 70 8.79 3.81 -5.23
N TRP A 71 9.40 4.77 -4.52
CA TRP A 71 8.89 5.25 -3.25
C TRP A 71 7.61 6.07 -3.42
N LYS A 72 7.56 6.93 -4.45
CA LYS A 72 6.36 7.73 -4.74
C LYS A 72 5.16 6.86 -5.12
N ASP A 73 5.39 5.82 -5.90
CA ASP A 73 4.36 4.81 -6.22
C ASP A 73 3.83 4.11 -4.95
N ALA A 74 4.74 3.83 -4.00
CA ALA A 74 4.39 3.24 -2.71
C ALA A 74 3.43 4.12 -1.91
N GLU A 75 3.80 5.40 -1.79
CA GLU A 75 3.07 6.37 -1.00
C GLU A 75 1.68 6.59 -1.60
N LYS A 76 1.62 6.74 -2.93
CA LYS A 76 0.35 6.84 -3.64
C LYS A 76 -0.53 5.61 -3.41
N SER A 77 0.02 4.41 -3.55
CA SER A 77 -0.73 3.17 -3.29
C SER A 77 -1.19 3.07 -1.84
N GLY A 78 -0.36 3.51 -0.89
CA GLY A 78 -0.70 3.56 0.53
C GLY A 78 -1.85 4.52 0.83
N ILE A 79 -1.84 5.71 0.22
CA ILE A 79 -2.91 6.70 0.34
C ILE A 79 -4.22 6.16 -0.25
N GLU A 80 -4.18 5.57 -1.45
CA GLU A 80 -5.35 4.98 -2.11
C GLU A 80 -5.94 3.83 -1.27
N LYS A 81 -5.10 2.90 -0.79
CA LYS A 81 -5.54 1.82 0.11
C LYS A 81 -6.12 2.35 1.42
N GLY A 82 -5.48 3.36 2.02
CA GLY A 82 -5.96 3.98 3.25
C GLY A 82 -7.32 4.67 3.08
N LYS A 83 -7.53 5.34 1.95
CA LYS A 83 -8.82 5.95 1.58
C LYS A 83 -9.90 4.90 1.44
N GLN A 84 -9.64 3.80 0.71
CA GLN A 84 -10.59 2.71 0.53
C GLN A 84 -10.93 2.02 1.86
N GLN A 85 -9.92 1.72 2.69
CA GLN A 85 -10.13 1.14 4.03
C GLN A 85 -10.94 2.07 4.94
N GLY A 86 -10.67 3.38 4.89
CA GLY A 86 -11.43 4.39 5.63
C GLY A 86 -12.91 4.40 5.22
N LYS A 87 -13.20 4.41 3.92
CA LYS A 87 -14.57 4.34 3.39
C LYS A 87 -15.28 3.05 3.81
N LEU A 88 -14.62 1.91 3.65
CA LEU A 88 -15.16 0.60 4.06
C LEU A 88 -15.51 0.60 5.55
N SER A 89 -14.62 1.11 6.41
CA SER A 89 -14.89 1.18 7.84
C SER A 89 -16.08 2.08 8.17
N VAL A 90 -16.29 3.17 7.44
CA VAL A 90 -17.44 4.07 7.65
C VAL A 90 -18.73 3.39 7.20
N VAL A 91 -18.74 2.77 6.01
CA VAL A 91 -19.90 2.04 5.48
C VAL A 91 -20.36 0.96 6.47
N LEU A 92 -19.44 0.09 6.91
CA LEU A 92 -19.78 -0.99 7.85
C LEU A 92 -20.36 -0.45 9.14
N LYS A 93 -19.73 0.56 9.76
CA LYS A 93 -20.24 1.16 11.01
C LYS A 93 -21.61 1.82 10.85
N LEU A 94 -21.86 2.49 9.72
CA LEU A 94 -23.16 3.13 9.45
C LEU A 94 -24.25 2.07 9.26
N LEU A 95 -23.97 1.04 8.47
CA LEU A 95 -24.90 -0.06 8.23
C LEU A 95 -25.18 -0.86 9.51
N GLU A 96 -24.15 -1.16 10.31
CA GLU A 96 -24.32 -1.83 11.61
C GLU A 96 -25.16 -0.99 12.58
N LYS A 97 -24.98 0.34 12.56
CA LYS A 97 -25.77 1.25 13.38
C LYS A 97 -27.24 1.31 12.95
N LEU A 98 -27.52 1.20 11.65
CA LEU A 98 -28.87 1.27 11.08
C LEU A 98 -29.63 -0.06 11.19
N LEU A 99 -28.95 -1.17 10.86
CA LEU A 99 -29.55 -2.48 10.66
C LEU A 99 -29.26 -3.46 11.80
N GLY A 100 -28.36 -3.10 12.71
CA GLY A 100 -27.78 -4.03 13.68
C GLY A 100 -26.71 -4.92 13.03
N LYS A 101 -26.47 -6.09 13.61
CA LYS A 101 -25.45 -7.01 13.09
C LYS A 101 -25.80 -7.47 11.67
N LEU A 102 -24.90 -7.21 10.72
CA LEU A 102 -25.05 -7.63 9.34
C LEU A 102 -24.88 -9.14 9.20
N LYS A 103 -25.56 -9.74 8.20
CA LYS A 103 -25.32 -11.11 7.79
C LYS A 103 -23.90 -11.25 7.21
N PRO A 104 -23.18 -12.35 7.52
CA PRO A 104 -21.83 -12.58 7.03
C PRO A 104 -21.68 -12.46 5.50
N ASP A 105 -22.67 -12.93 4.74
CA ASP A 105 -22.65 -12.88 3.28
C ASP A 105 -22.70 -11.44 2.75
N LEU A 106 -23.49 -10.56 3.39
CA LEU A 106 -23.58 -9.15 3.01
C LEU A 106 -22.29 -8.41 3.39
N GLU A 107 -21.80 -8.63 4.61
CA GLU A 107 -20.54 -8.05 5.08
C GLU A 107 -19.38 -8.41 4.14
N MET A 108 -19.28 -9.68 3.73
CA MET A 108 -18.25 -10.15 2.80
C MET A 108 -18.36 -9.49 1.42
N LYS A 109 -19.57 -9.24 0.91
CA LYS A 109 -19.76 -8.50 -0.35
C LYS A 109 -19.26 -7.05 -0.22
N ILE A 110 -19.59 -6.39 0.88
CA ILE A 110 -19.16 -5.00 1.13
C ILE A 110 -17.63 -4.92 1.27
N VAL A 111 -17.01 -5.83 2.02
CA VAL A 111 -15.54 -5.88 2.19
C VAL A 111 -14.80 -6.03 0.86
N ASN A 112 -15.38 -6.79 -0.08
CA ASN A 112 -14.78 -7.04 -1.40
C ASN A 112 -15.22 -6.03 -2.48
N SER A 113 -15.95 -4.98 -2.11
CA SER A 113 -16.47 -3.99 -3.04
C SER A 113 -15.44 -2.95 -3.47
N LYS A 114 -15.66 -2.37 -4.65
CA LYS A 114 -14.84 -1.26 -5.16
C LYS A 114 -15.18 0.05 -4.45
N GLU A 115 -14.30 1.03 -4.57
CA GLU A 115 -14.48 2.34 -3.93
C GLU A 115 -15.78 3.02 -4.37
N GLU A 116 -16.17 2.92 -5.65
CA GLU A 116 -17.39 3.53 -6.20
C GLU A 116 -18.66 2.91 -5.61
N THR A 117 -18.65 1.60 -5.36
CA THR A 117 -19.73 0.89 -4.67
C THR A 117 -19.88 1.38 -3.24
N LEU A 118 -18.76 1.54 -2.52
CA LEU A 118 -18.79 2.08 -1.15
C LEU A 118 -19.34 3.51 -1.15
N ASP A 119 -18.96 4.34 -2.12
CA ASP A 119 -19.50 5.70 -2.28
C ASP A 119 -21.00 5.71 -2.55
N SER A 120 -21.48 4.80 -3.40
CA SER A 120 -22.91 4.64 -3.68
C SER A 120 -23.70 4.34 -2.39
N ILE A 121 -23.21 3.41 -1.57
CA ILE A 121 -23.82 3.08 -0.27
C ILE A 121 -23.81 4.28 0.68
N ILE A 122 -22.70 5.04 0.74
CA ILE A 122 -22.59 6.24 1.58
C ILE A 122 -23.61 7.30 1.17
N ILE A 123 -23.77 7.55 -0.13
CA ILE A 123 -24.70 8.56 -0.66
C ILE A 123 -26.15 8.21 -0.33
N HIS A 124 -26.53 6.93 -0.45
CA HIS A 124 -27.89 6.46 -0.24
C HIS A 124 -28.12 5.91 1.18
N ILE A 125 -27.23 6.21 2.14
CA ILE A 125 -27.28 5.60 3.47
C ILE A 125 -28.59 5.85 4.22
N PHE A 126 -29.23 7.00 3.98
CA PHE A 126 -30.52 7.35 4.59
C PHE A 126 -31.73 6.70 3.91
N GLU A 127 -31.54 6.08 2.74
CA GLU A 127 -32.58 5.35 2.01
C GLU A 127 -32.58 3.85 2.37
N ILE A 128 -31.58 3.39 3.11
CA ILE A 128 -31.39 2.00 3.51
C ILE A 128 -32.15 1.73 4.81
N HIS A 129 -33.14 0.81 4.74
CA HIS A 129 -33.95 0.41 5.91
C HIS A 129 -33.80 -1.07 6.25
N ASN A 130 -33.23 -1.86 5.35
CA ASN A 130 -32.94 -3.28 5.53
C ASN A 130 -31.75 -3.70 4.65
N GLU A 131 -31.28 -4.94 4.80
CA GLU A 131 -30.15 -5.48 4.04
C GLU A 131 -30.40 -5.58 2.52
N GLU A 132 -31.66 -5.74 2.09
CA GLU A 132 -32.01 -5.80 0.66
C GLU A 132 -31.80 -4.44 -0.02
N ASP A 133 -32.00 -3.34 0.72
CA ASP A 133 -31.72 -1.99 0.20
C ASP A 133 -30.22 -1.79 -0.05
N VAL A 134 -29.36 -2.40 0.78
CA VAL A 134 -27.89 -2.36 0.57
C VAL A 134 -27.51 -3.05 -0.72
N LEU A 135 -28.15 -4.19 -1.04
CA LEU A 135 -27.87 -4.98 -2.25
C LEU A 135 -28.18 -4.22 -3.54
N LYS A 136 -29.06 -3.20 -3.51
CA LYS A 136 -29.35 -2.34 -4.67
C LYS A 136 -28.16 -1.45 -5.06
N TRP A 137 -27.26 -1.19 -4.11
CA TRP A 137 -26.14 -0.27 -4.24
C TRP A 137 -24.78 -0.97 -4.29
N LEU A 138 -24.75 -2.29 -4.13
CA LEU A 138 -23.58 -3.16 -4.23
C LEU A 138 -23.19 -3.45 -5.69
#